data_AF-A0A1V5SC23-F1
#
_entry.id   AF-A0A1V5SC23-F1
#
_cell.length_a   1.000
_cell.length_b   1.000
_cell.length_c   1.000
_cell.angle_alpha   90.00
_cell.angle_beta   90.00
_cell.angle_gamma   90.00
#
_symmetry.space_group_name_H-M   'P 1'
#
loop_
_entity.id
_entity.type
_entity.pdbx_description
1 polymer ?
#
loop_
_entity_poly.entity_id
_entity_poly.type
_entity_poly.pdbx_seq_one_letter_code
_entity_poly.pdbx_strand_id
1 'polypeptide(L)'
;MKKDIHPKYFENTKVTCSCGASFEIGSTIPELKVEICSNCHPVYTGKKKFIDTAGRLEKFMAKMEKSKKMQEEASERKKAKKEKVKKQDSQKNEEADLKEETNVSDK
;
A
#
# COMPACT_ATOMS: atom_id res chain seq x y z
N MET A 1 -21.70 -44.21 31.61
CA MET A 1 -20.77 -43.63 32.61
C MET A 1 -20.66 -44.56 33.79
N LYS A 2 -19.44 -44.98 34.15
CA LYS A 2 -19.19 -45.63 35.45
C LYS A 2 -19.21 -44.58 36.55
N LYS A 3 -19.83 -44.88 37.70
CA LYS A 3 -19.80 -43.99 38.86
C LYS A 3 -18.34 -43.87 39.34
N ASP A 4 -17.90 -42.67 39.69
CA ASP A 4 -16.60 -42.32 40.30
C ASP A 4 -15.33 -42.18 39.44
N ILE A 5 -15.32 -42.57 38.16
CA ILE A 5 -14.12 -42.41 37.29
C ILE A 5 -14.31 -41.45 36.11
N HIS A 6 -15.49 -40.85 35.97
CA HIS A 6 -15.77 -39.90 34.88
C HIS A 6 -16.14 -38.52 35.41
N PRO A 7 -15.64 -37.45 34.77
CA PRO A 7 -16.02 -36.09 35.11
C PRO A 7 -17.49 -35.85 34.81
N LYS A 8 -18.09 -34.91 35.55
CA LYS A 8 -19.49 -34.52 35.37
C LYS A 8 -19.68 -33.96 33.95
N TYR A 9 -20.54 -34.63 33.19
CA TYR A 9 -20.90 -34.23 31.84
C TYR A 9 -22.29 -33.61 31.85
N PHE A 10 -22.42 -32.50 31.16
CA PHE A 10 -23.66 -31.78 30.96
C PHE A 10 -24.06 -31.97 29.50
N GLU A 11 -25.26 -32.48 29.25
CA GLU A 11 -25.77 -32.68 27.89
C GLU A 11 -26.20 -31.36 27.23
N ASN A 12 -26.58 -30.36 28.05
CA ASN A 12 -27.11 -29.07 27.60
C ASN A 12 -26.17 -27.91 27.97
N THR A 13 -24.95 -27.92 27.47
CA THR A 13 -24.01 -26.80 27.61
C THR A 13 -24.37 -25.71 26.61
N LYS A 14 -24.62 -24.49 27.11
CA LYS A 14 -24.89 -23.33 26.25
C LYS A 14 -23.59 -22.77 25.68
N VAL A 15 -23.45 -22.82 24.36
CA VAL A 15 -22.32 -22.20 23.65
C VAL A 15 -22.77 -20.87 23.07
N THR A 16 -22.09 -19.78 23.43
CA THR A 16 -22.34 -18.44 22.87
C THR A 16 -21.18 -18.04 21.97
N CYS A 17 -21.45 -17.81 20.69
CA CYS A 17 -20.45 -17.36 19.74
C CYS A 17 -20.46 -15.83 19.58
N SER A 18 -19.30 -15.23 19.31
CA SER A 18 -19.18 -13.77 19.07
C SER A 18 -19.98 -13.26 17.87
N CYS A 19 -20.38 -14.14 16.95
CA CYS A 19 -21.26 -13.81 15.83
C CYS A 19 -22.77 -13.90 16.18
N GLY A 20 -23.12 -14.07 17.45
CA GLY A 20 -24.49 -14.08 17.95
C GLY A 20 -25.20 -15.43 17.89
N ALA A 21 -24.54 -16.47 17.35
CA ALA A 21 -25.09 -17.83 17.36
C ALA A 21 -24.99 -18.45 18.76
N SER A 22 -26.10 -19.02 19.24
CA SER A 22 -26.16 -19.82 20.46
C SER A 22 -26.66 -21.22 20.16
N PHE A 23 -25.94 -22.25 20.61
CA PHE A 23 -26.33 -23.65 20.41
C PHE A 23 -25.99 -24.50 21.63
N GLU A 24 -26.70 -25.62 21.78
CA GLU A 24 -26.54 -26.55 22.90
C GLU A 24 -25.71 -27.77 22.46
N ILE A 25 -24.65 -28.07 23.21
CA ILE A 25 -23.76 -29.21 22.98
C ILE A 25 -23.52 -29.91 24.32
N GLY A 26 -23.13 -31.18 24.30
CA GLY A 26 -22.65 -31.85 25.50
C GLY A 26 -21.20 -31.47 25.84
N SER A 27 -20.94 -30.99 27.06
CA SER A 27 -19.59 -30.69 27.56
C SER A 27 -19.47 -30.94 29.06
N THR A 28 -18.24 -30.98 29.57
CA THR A 28 -17.99 -31.00 31.02
C THR A 28 -18.16 -29.63 31.68
N ILE A 29 -18.33 -28.58 30.88
CA ILE A 29 -18.48 -27.18 31.32
C ILE A 29 -19.92 -26.73 31.01
N PRO A 30 -20.62 -26.00 31.91
CA PRO A 30 -22.01 -25.61 31.70
C PRO A 30 -22.21 -24.46 30.69
N GLU A 31 -21.25 -23.55 30.57
CA GLU A 31 -21.31 -22.41 29.61
C GLU A 31 -19.98 -22.25 28.88
N LEU A 32 -20.03 -22.13 27.55
CA LEU A 32 -18.86 -21.96 26.70
C LEU A 32 -19.00 -20.70 25.86
N LYS A 33 -17.99 -19.83 25.91
CA LYS A 33 -17.89 -18.66 25.03
C LYS A 33 -16.85 -18.93 23.96
N VAL A 34 -17.23 -18.78 22.70
CA VAL A 34 -16.39 -19.13 21.56
C VAL A 34 -16.29 -17.94 20.60
N GLU A 35 -15.10 -17.69 20.06
CA GLU A 35 -14.88 -16.59 19.12
C GLU A 35 -15.37 -16.92 17.71
N ILE A 36 -15.22 -18.18 17.27
CA ILE A 36 -15.54 -18.64 15.92
C ILE A 36 -16.27 -19.98 15.97
N CYS A 37 -17.46 -20.07 15.39
CA CYS A 37 -18.24 -21.31 15.27
C CYS A 37 -18.35 -21.79 13.81
N SER A 38 -19.02 -22.93 13.61
CA SER A 38 -19.29 -23.50 12.28
C SER A 38 -19.96 -22.51 11.33
N ASN A 39 -20.83 -21.65 11.85
CA ASN A 39 -21.55 -20.65 11.03
C ASN A 39 -20.65 -19.49 10.56
N CYS A 40 -19.50 -19.29 11.20
CA CYS A 40 -18.69 -18.07 11.04
C CYS A 40 -17.24 -18.38 10.58
N HIS A 41 -16.82 -19.65 10.61
CA HIS A 41 -15.49 -20.04 10.14
C HIS A 41 -15.43 -19.98 8.59
N PRO A 42 -14.38 -19.37 7.99
CA PRO A 42 -14.23 -19.27 6.54
C PRO A 42 -14.21 -20.62 5.81
N VAL A 43 -13.77 -21.69 6.49
CA VAL A 43 -13.75 -23.05 5.92
C VAL A 43 -15.16 -23.61 5.73
N TYR A 44 -16.07 -23.35 6.67
CA TYR A 44 -17.45 -23.87 6.59
C TYR A 44 -18.35 -22.99 5.73
N THR A 45 -18.11 -21.68 5.73
CA THR A 45 -18.92 -20.75 4.94
C THR A 45 -18.50 -20.70 3.47
N GLY A 46 -17.33 -21.25 3.09
CA GLY A 46 -16.83 -21.29 1.73
C GLY A 46 -16.50 -19.92 1.12
N LYS A 47 -16.82 -18.83 1.82
CA LYS A 47 -16.55 -17.46 1.42
C LYS A 47 -15.10 -17.14 1.77
N LYS A 48 -14.22 -17.34 0.78
CA LYS A 48 -12.88 -16.75 0.81
C LYS A 48 -13.05 -15.23 0.96
N LYS A 49 -12.53 -14.65 2.04
CA LYS A 49 -12.40 -13.20 2.14
C LYS A 49 -11.46 -12.78 1.01
N PHE A 50 -12.03 -12.31 -0.11
CA PHE A 50 -11.25 -11.68 -1.17
C PHE A 50 -10.60 -10.44 -0.55
N ILE A 51 -9.30 -10.52 -0.31
CA ILE A 51 -8.50 -9.33 0.00
C ILE A 51 -8.34 -8.63 -1.34
N ASP A 52 -9.14 -7.58 -1.50
CA ASP A 52 -9.41 -6.89 -2.76
C ASP A 52 -8.11 -6.39 -3.42
N THR A 53 -7.84 -6.88 -4.63
CA THR A 53 -6.72 -6.42 -5.48
C THR A 53 -7.01 -5.06 -6.12
N ALA A 54 -8.29 -4.62 -6.11
CA ALA A 54 -8.75 -3.37 -6.70
C ALA A 54 -7.97 -2.15 -6.17
N GLY A 55 -7.84 -2.02 -4.84
CA GLY A 55 -7.14 -0.87 -4.24
C GLY A 55 -5.62 -0.85 -4.47
N ARG A 56 -5.01 -1.97 -4.87
CA ARG A 56 -3.58 -2.00 -5.23
C ARG A 56 -3.36 -1.50 -6.65
N LEU A 57 -4.29 -1.79 -7.57
CA LEU A 57 -4.28 -1.28 -8.94
C LEU A 57 -4.50 0.23 -8.96
N GLU A 58 -5.47 0.75 -8.20
CA GLU A 58 -5.73 2.19 -8.08
C GLU A 58 -4.51 2.97 -7.57
N LYS A 59 -3.85 2.45 -6.52
CA LYS A 59 -2.60 3.04 -5.99
C LYS A 59 -1.46 2.99 -6.99
N PHE A 60 -1.41 1.99 -7.86
CA PHE A 60 -0.41 1.88 -8.91
C PHE A 60 -0.66 2.92 -10.01
N MET A 61 -1.91 3.04 -10.48
CA MET A 61 -2.29 4.03 -11.50
C MET A 61 -2.03 5.46 -11.01
N ALA A 62 -2.43 5.79 -9.77
CA ALA A 62 -2.17 7.10 -9.17
C ALA A 62 -0.67 7.44 -9.06
N LYS A 63 0.19 6.44 -8.78
CA LYS A 63 1.65 6.63 -8.75
C LYS A 63 2.23 6.88 -10.15
N MET A 64 1.72 6.16 -11.16
CA MET A 64 2.15 6.29 -12.55
C MET A 64 1.76 7.65 -13.15
N GLU A 65 0.59 8.17 -12.80
CA GLU A 65 0.17 9.52 -13.22
C GLU A 65 1.04 10.60 -12.58
N LYS A 66 1.34 10.45 -11.28
CA LYS A 66 2.21 11.39 -10.57
C LYS A 66 3.64 11.37 -11.12
N SER A 67 4.18 10.20 -11.45
CA SER A 67 5.52 10.10 -12.01
C SER A 67 5.63 10.72 -13.41
N LYS A 68 4.61 10.58 -14.26
CA LYS A 68 4.57 11.23 -15.59
C LYS A 68 4.61 12.75 -15.49
N LYS A 69 3.76 13.34 -14.63
CA LYS A 69 3.76 14.80 -14.39
C LYS A 69 5.12 15.30 -13.90
N MET A 70 5.75 14.58 -12.98
CA MET A 70 7.09 14.91 -12.48
C MET A 70 8.17 14.79 -13.57
N GLN A 71 8.05 13.85 -14.50
CA GLN A 71 8.97 13.70 -15.63
C GLN A 71 8.83 14.80 -16.67
N GLU A 72 7.60 15.21 -16.97
CA GLU A 72 7.30 16.34 -17.87
C GLU A 72 7.87 17.64 -17.31
N GLU A 73 7.58 17.96 -16.05
CA GLU A 73 8.14 19.14 -15.36
C GLU A 73 9.67 19.11 -15.28
N ALA A 74 10.27 17.94 -15.04
CA ALA A 74 11.71 17.78 -15.03
C ALA A 74 12.32 17.97 -16.43
N SER A 75 11.63 17.55 -17.49
CA SER A 75 12.08 17.73 -18.86
C SER A 75 12.03 19.20 -19.29
N GLU A 76 11.00 19.95 -18.88
CA GLU A 76 10.88 21.38 -19.14
C GLU A 76 11.91 22.19 -18.36
N ARG A 77 12.13 21.87 -17.08
CA ARG A 77 13.20 22.47 -16.28
C ARG A 77 14.59 22.21 -16.87
N LYS A 78 14.83 21.02 -17.43
CA LYS A 78 16.09 20.69 -18.15
C LYS A 78 16.23 21.47 -19.45
N LYS A 79 15.16 21.64 -20.23
CA LYS A 79 15.16 22.45 -21.47
C LYS A 79 15.45 23.93 -21.17
N ALA A 80 14.75 24.52 -20.18
CA ALA A 80 14.96 25.90 -19.77
C ALA A 80 16.38 26.16 -19.22
N LYS A 81 16.95 25.19 -18.49
CA LYS A 81 18.33 25.29 -18.00
C LYS A 81 19.36 25.17 -19.13
N LYS A 82 19.11 24.30 -20.11
CA LYS A 82 19.98 24.14 -21.29
C LYS A 82 19.97 25.38 -22.19
N GLU A 83 18.82 26.04 -22.34
CA GLU A 83 18.70 27.27 -23.13
C GLU A 83 19.37 28.48 -22.45
N LYS A 84 19.29 28.59 -21.12
CA LYS A 84 20.01 29.63 -20.36
C LYS A 84 21.53 29.45 -20.40
N VAL A 85 22.02 28.21 -20.31
CA VAL A 85 23.46 27.91 -20.42
C VAL A 85 23.97 28.25 -21.83
N LYS A 86 23.20 27.92 -22.88
CA LYS A 86 23.58 28.21 -24.27
C LYS A 86 23.66 29.73 -24.58
N LYS A 87 22.79 30.54 -23.97
CA LYS A 87 22.83 32.01 -24.06
C LYS A 87 23.98 32.64 -23.27
N GLN A 88 24.36 32.04 -22.14
CA GLN A 88 25.51 32.49 -21.37
C GLN A 88 26.84 32.14 -22.05
N ASP A 89 26.94 30.97 -22.70
CA ASP A 89 28.14 30.59 -23.46
C ASP A 89 28.32 31.45 -24.73
N SER A 90 27.24 31.84 -25.42
CA SER A 90 27.34 32.72 -26.60
C SER A 90 27.77 34.14 -26.24
N GLN A 91 27.27 34.70 -25.13
CA GLN A 91 27.66 36.03 -24.66
C GLN A 91 29.12 36.06 -24.17
N LYS A 92 29.64 34.95 -23.64
CA LYS A 92 31.03 34.83 -23.21
C LYS A 92 32.01 34.70 -24.38
N ASN A 93 31.59 34.09 -25.48
CA ASN A 93 32.40 33.96 -26.68
C ASN A 93 32.47 35.30 -27.44
N GLU A 94 31.35 36.03 -27.60
CA GLU A 94 31.38 37.39 -28.20
C GLU A 94 32.23 38.37 -27.37
N GLU A 95 32.23 38.27 -26.03
CA GLU A 95 33.07 39.12 -25.18
C GLU A 95 34.56 38.70 -25.14
N ALA A 96 34.89 37.50 -25.64
CA ALA A 96 36.27 37.03 -25.80
C ALA A 96 36.86 37.49 -27.15
N ASP A 97 36.08 37.39 -28.24
CA ASP A 97 36.48 37.85 -29.58
C ASP A 97 36.78 39.37 -29.61
N LEU A 98 35.96 40.19 -28.93
CA LEU A 98 36.18 41.65 -28.84
C LEU A 98 37.43 42.07 -28.03
N LYS A 99 37.95 41.20 -27.15
CA LYS A 99 39.16 41.47 -26.35
C LYS A 99 40.45 41.05 -27.07
N GLU A 100 40.33 40.17 -28.06
CA GLU A 100 41.44 39.74 -28.91
C GLU A 100 41.75 40.79 -29.99
N GLU A 101 40.74 41.44 -30.58
CA GLU A 101 40.93 42.49 -31.59
C GLU A 101 41.53 43.80 -31.01
N THR A 102 41.24 44.14 -29.75
CA THR A 102 41.83 45.34 -29.11
C THR A 102 43.30 45.19 -28.73
N ASN A 103 43.84 43.96 -28.69
CA ASN A 103 45.25 43.69 -28.33
C ASN A 103 46.19 43.60 -29.55
N VAL A 104 45.63 43.64 -30.78
CA VAL A 104 46.40 43.67 -32.04
C VAL A 104 46.73 45.10 -32.47
N SER A 105 46.13 46.12 -31.84
CA SER A 105 46.26 47.53 -32.25
C SER A 105 47.39 48.33 -31.57
N ASP A 106 48.12 47.75 -30.61
CA ASP A 106 49.17 48.42 -29.80
C ASP A 106 50.58 47.81 -29.97
N LYS A 107 50.89 47.19 -31.11
CA LYS A 107 52.26 46.71 -31.41
C LYS A 107 52.71 46.91 -32.85
#